data_AF-A0A1M6EJ62-F1
#
_entry.id   AF-A0A1M6EJ62-F1
#
_cell.length_a   1.000
_cell.length_b   1.000
_cell.length_c   1.000
_cell.angle_alpha   90.00
_cell.angle_beta   90.00
_cell.angle_gamma   90.00
#
_symmetry.space_group_name_H-M   'P 1'
#
loop_
_entity.id
_entity.type
_entity.pdbx_description
1 polymer ?
#
loop_
_entity_poly.entity_id
_entity_poly.type
_entity_poly.pdbx_seq_one_letter_code
_entity_poly.pdbx_strand_id
1 'polypeptide(L)'
;MKKGQKVMSCLLVTALLISLFSFAVGPAPFGVDVVSAATATAGATQAATPKATATTTKSATPSVSSSKDRLLTLGSFGEDVKQVQTWLNNVGYNLKVDGIFGPKTLAAVKSFQSKNGLVADGVFGPKTYAKLNPPAAPAAEVPVAEVPEVPEVPAVAEGKIVKLGLGHLTSIGKSKDLAVVDGKDVLPLGQVDTVIAAVGFDKDGKVVSVTIDNAQTKVNFDKELKLTSDVKAEYKTKVELGDEYGMIKASKIGKEWYQQIAELEKWMIGKTVAEIKAMKTKKVDDAHPSVPDIAELTSLVTVTVQDYIACVEEAYNNGITLQVPAEKVGLGTDISIAKSKGYSLVDGKETLPLAQVDTVIVAAAFDVNDKVAGTIIDNAQTKINFDKEGKVTSDKKASYKTKVELGADYGMIKASKIGKEWFEQSAELAKWMVGKTVAEIKAMKTKKVDDAHPSVPDVPELTSLVTVTVQDYIKCVEEAHHKAK
;
A
#
# COMPACT_ATOMS: atom_id res chain seq x y z
N MET A 1 -30.81 70.57 -38.72
CA MET A 1 -29.65 69.98 -39.40
C MET A 1 -29.94 68.50 -39.67
N LYS A 2 -29.54 68.06 -40.87
CA LYS A 2 -29.71 66.77 -41.59
C LYS A 2 -29.73 65.50 -40.68
N LYS A 3 -30.68 64.56 -40.77
CA LYS A 3 -31.23 63.64 -41.83
C LYS A 3 -30.58 62.24 -41.83
N GLY A 4 -31.45 61.21 -41.87
CA GLY A 4 -31.18 59.82 -42.29
C GLY A 4 -31.54 58.78 -41.21
N GLN A 5 -32.76 58.26 -41.05
CA GLN A 5 -33.73 57.59 -41.95
C GLN A 5 -33.40 56.10 -42.26
N LYS A 6 -34.18 55.24 -41.57
CA LYS A 6 -34.68 53.89 -41.89
C LYS A 6 -34.34 53.29 -43.26
N VAL A 7 -33.98 52.00 -43.28
CA VAL A 7 -34.52 51.04 -44.27
C VAL A 7 -34.77 49.68 -43.60
N MET A 8 -36.03 49.28 -43.63
CA MET A 8 -36.57 47.94 -43.41
C MET A 8 -37.33 47.66 -44.71
N SER A 9 -37.02 46.58 -45.42
CA SER A 9 -37.79 46.16 -46.59
C SER A 9 -37.97 44.65 -46.60
N CYS A 10 -39.19 44.28 -46.95
CA CYS A 10 -39.82 42.99 -46.86
C CYS A 10 -40.08 42.44 -48.27
N LEU A 11 -40.24 41.12 -48.38
CA LEU A 11 -40.93 40.35 -49.43
C LEU A 11 -40.40 40.38 -50.87
N LEU A 12 -40.13 39.19 -51.43
CA LEU A 12 -41.06 38.61 -52.41
C LEU A 12 -40.92 37.08 -52.55
N VAL A 13 -42.09 36.46 -52.66
CA VAL A 13 -42.40 35.05 -52.90
C VAL A 13 -42.37 34.78 -54.40
N THR A 14 -41.79 33.65 -54.83
CA THR A 14 -42.25 32.97 -56.05
C THR A 14 -41.98 31.46 -55.97
N ALA A 15 -43.07 30.70 -55.85
CA ALA A 15 -43.11 29.27 -56.11
C ALA A 15 -43.26 29.02 -57.62
N LEU A 16 -42.60 27.99 -58.15
CA LEU A 16 -43.02 27.33 -59.40
C LEU A 16 -42.80 25.82 -59.30
N LEU A 17 -43.92 25.10 -59.27
CA LEU A 17 -44.10 23.67 -59.50
C LEU A 17 -44.09 23.37 -61.01
N ILE A 18 -43.47 22.26 -61.44
CA ILE A 18 -43.78 21.36 -62.59
C ILE A 18 -42.79 20.18 -62.45
N SER A 19 -43.17 19.02 -61.89
CA SER A 19 -43.89 17.87 -62.46
C SER A 19 -43.01 16.84 -63.22
N LEU A 20 -42.93 15.64 -62.62
CA LEU A 20 -42.90 14.28 -63.17
C LEU A 20 -41.86 13.90 -64.25
N PHE A 21 -40.94 13.00 -63.87
CA PHE A 21 -40.76 11.73 -64.58
C PHE A 21 -40.27 10.63 -63.62
N SER A 22 -41.08 9.57 -63.52
CA SER A 22 -40.79 8.33 -62.78
C SER A 22 -39.70 7.52 -63.46
N PHE A 23 -38.82 6.90 -62.68
CA PHE A 23 -38.38 5.53 -62.91
C PHE A 23 -38.18 4.83 -61.56
N ALA A 24 -38.98 3.79 -61.35
CA ALA A 24 -38.86 2.82 -60.28
C ALA A 24 -37.69 1.88 -60.55
N VAL A 25 -37.02 1.38 -59.51
CA VAL A 25 -36.84 -0.06 -59.21
C VAL A 25 -36.55 -0.19 -57.70
N GLY A 26 -37.27 -1.12 -57.06
CA GLY A 26 -37.21 -1.45 -55.64
C GLY A 26 -36.03 -2.35 -55.20
N PRO A 27 -36.12 -2.96 -54.00
CA PRO A 27 -34.97 -3.27 -53.15
C PRO A 27 -34.63 -4.77 -52.98
N ALA A 28 -33.58 -5.01 -52.16
CA ALA A 28 -33.20 -6.23 -51.41
C ALA A 28 -32.09 -7.11 -52.06
N PRO A 29 -31.52 -8.15 -51.38
CA PRO A 29 -31.19 -8.36 -49.95
C PRO A 29 -29.78 -9.02 -49.73
N PHE A 30 -29.43 -9.25 -48.45
CA PHE A 30 -28.57 -10.29 -47.83
C PHE A 30 -27.52 -11.08 -48.65
N GLY A 31 -26.33 -11.24 -48.06
CA GLY A 31 -25.37 -12.30 -48.38
C GLY A 31 -24.19 -12.34 -47.42
N VAL A 32 -24.23 -13.29 -46.47
CA VAL A 32 -23.08 -13.73 -45.66
C VAL A 32 -22.40 -14.82 -46.48
N ASP A 33 -21.09 -14.78 -46.66
CA ASP A 33 -20.35 -16.02 -46.96
C ASP A 33 -18.92 -16.04 -46.43
N VAL A 34 -18.59 -17.26 -46.04
CA VAL A 34 -17.39 -17.81 -45.44
C VAL A 34 -16.24 -17.85 -46.46
N VAL A 35 -15.00 -17.61 -46.04
CA VAL A 35 -13.84 -18.25 -46.69
C VAL A 35 -12.82 -18.70 -45.65
N SER A 36 -12.52 -20.00 -45.69
CA SER A 36 -11.45 -20.69 -44.96
C SER A 36 -10.42 -21.21 -45.97
N ALA A 37 -9.15 -21.16 -45.55
CA ALA A 37 -7.98 -21.92 -45.98
C ALA A 37 -7.54 -21.88 -47.46
N ALA A 38 -6.27 -21.52 -47.71
CA ALA A 38 -5.19 -22.50 -47.87
C ALA A 38 -3.85 -21.86 -48.31
N THR A 39 -2.81 -22.21 -47.56
CA THR A 39 -1.45 -22.62 -47.98
C THR A 39 -0.61 -21.79 -48.97
N ALA A 40 0.58 -21.40 -48.50
CA ALA A 40 1.80 -21.31 -49.31
C ALA A 40 2.97 -22.00 -48.56
N THR A 41 3.33 -23.18 -49.04
CA THR A 41 4.60 -23.94 -48.90
C THR A 41 5.45 -23.64 -50.16
N ALA A 42 6.78 -23.75 -50.28
CA ALA A 42 7.89 -24.23 -49.46
C ALA A 42 9.23 -23.91 -50.19
N GLY A 43 10.36 -24.15 -49.50
CA GLY A 43 11.71 -24.32 -50.07
C GLY A 43 12.77 -23.58 -49.25
N ALA A 44 13.32 -24.06 -48.13
CA ALA A 44 14.02 -25.32 -47.81
C ALA A 44 15.35 -25.52 -48.56
N THR A 45 16.46 -25.25 -47.86
CA THR A 45 17.71 -25.98 -48.02
C THR A 45 18.27 -26.31 -46.63
N GLN A 46 18.62 -27.58 -46.46
CA GLN A 46 18.92 -28.31 -45.23
C GLN A 46 20.36 -28.83 -45.33
N ALA A 47 21.11 -28.79 -44.23
CA ALA A 47 22.25 -29.68 -43.93
C ALA A 47 22.76 -29.28 -42.53
N ALA A 48 23.21 -30.13 -41.62
CA ALA A 48 23.17 -31.57 -41.41
C ALA A 48 23.68 -31.76 -39.96
N THR A 49 23.10 -32.67 -39.21
CA THR A 49 23.60 -33.17 -37.91
C THR A 49 25.00 -33.79 -38.03
N PRO A 50 25.75 -33.88 -36.92
CA PRO A 50 26.16 -35.22 -36.50
C PRO A 50 25.91 -35.52 -35.02
N LYS A 51 25.60 -36.80 -34.77
CA LYS A 51 25.35 -37.45 -33.48
C LYS A 51 26.63 -38.17 -33.01
N ALA A 52 26.95 -37.97 -31.74
CA ALA A 52 27.66 -38.81 -30.76
C ALA A 52 29.10 -39.30 -31.04
N THR A 53 30.02 -38.88 -30.17
CA THR A 53 31.00 -39.77 -29.51
C THR A 53 31.13 -39.35 -28.04
N ALA A 54 30.98 -40.33 -27.16
CA ALA A 54 31.17 -40.22 -25.72
C ALA A 54 32.65 -40.08 -25.38
N THR A 55 33.00 -39.20 -24.42
CA THR A 55 34.13 -39.42 -23.51
C THR A 55 33.85 -38.70 -22.20
N THR A 56 34.03 -39.48 -21.15
CA THR A 56 33.85 -39.26 -19.71
C THR A 56 34.68 -38.12 -19.13
N THR A 57 34.03 -37.21 -18.39
CA THR A 57 34.67 -36.41 -17.34
C THR A 57 33.74 -36.28 -16.14
N LYS A 58 33.92 -37.22 -15.21
CA LYS A 58 33.75 -37.16 -13.76
C LYS A 58 32.84 -36.05 -13.20
N SER A 59 31.62 -36.48 -12.91
CA SER A 59 30.66 -36.00 -11.91
C SER A 59 31.30 -35.17 -10.77
N ALA A 60 30.94 -33.88 -10.70
CA ALA A 60 30.83 -33.12 -9.46
C ALA A 60 29.34 -32.77 -9.29
N THR A 61 28.69 -33.52 -8.42
CA THR A 61 27.29 -33.43 -8.02
C THR A 61 26.95 -32.00 -7.56
N PRO A 62 25.87 -31.34 -8.01
CA PRO A 62 25.28 -30.28 -7.20
C PRO A 62 24.69 -30.99 -5.98
N SER A 63 25.29 -30.77 -4.82
CA SER A 63 24.77 -31.27 -3.56
C SER A 63 23.36 -30.76 -3.36
N VAL A 64 22.39 -31.66 -3.47
CA VAL A 64 21.03 -31.46 -2.96
C VAL A 64 21.15 -31.31 -1.45
N SER A 65 21.30 -30.08 -0.99
CA SER A 65 21.15 -29.74 0.42
C SER A 65 19.67 -29.90 0.77
N SER A 66 19.41 -30.69 1.80
CA SER A 66 18.08 -31.10 2.24
C SER A 66 17.15 -29.92 2.51
N SER A 67 16.02 -29.93 1.82
CA SER A 67 14.88 -29.00 1.82
C SER A 67 14.08 -28.90 3.14
N LYS A 68 14.63 -29.34 4.28
CA LYS A 68 13.92 -29.31 5.59
C LYS A 68 14.21 -28.08 6.45
N ASP A 69 15.22 -27.29 6.11
CA ASP A 69 15.68 -26.15 6.93
C ASP A 69 15.31 -24.78 6.34
N ARG A 70 14.68 -24.75 5.16
CA ARG A 70 14.23 -23.50 4.54
C ARG A 70 12.91 -23.03 5.15
N LEU A 71 12.91 -21.81 5.68
CA LEU A 71 11.73 -21.14 6.19
C LEU A 71 10.81 -20.73 5.03
N LEU A 72 9.56 -21.22 4.99
CA LEU A 72 8.60 -20.87 3.94
C LEU A 72 7.57 -19.89 4.45
N THR A 73 7.38 -18.80 3.73
CA THR A 73 6.49 -17.69 4.09
C THR A 73 5.69 -17.23 2.88
N LEU A 74 4.76 -16.28 3.08
CA LEU A 74 4.03 -15.65 1.97
C LEU A 74 5.00 -15.19 0.87
N GLY A 75 4.73 -15.61 -0.37
CA GLY A 75 5.58 -15.34 -1.54
C GLY A 75 6.67 -16.39 -1.80
N SER A 76 6.91 -17.34 -0.89
CA SER A 76 7.80 -18.47 -1.17
C SER A 76 7.26 -19.34 -2.31
N PHE A 77 8.15 -19.89 -3.13
CA PHE A 77 7.78 -20.83 -4.19
C PHE A 77 8.82 -21.94 -4.35
N GLY A 78 8.40 -23.07 -4.88
CA GLY A 78 9.27 -24.23 -5.11
C GLY A 78 8.64 -25.57 -4.77
N GLU A 79 9.43 -26.63 -4.92
CA GLU A 79 8.99 -28.01 -4.66
C GLU A 79 8.74 -28.28 -3.17
N ASP A 80 9.42 -27.54 -2.30
CA ASP A 80 9.19 -27.50 -0.85
C ASP A 80 7.80 -26.93 -0.51
N VAL A 81 7.37 -25.88 -1.20
CA VAL A 81 6.03 -25.32 -1.04
C VAL A 81 4.95 -26.29 -1.54
N LYS A 82 5.17 -27.01 -2.63
CA LYS A 82 4.24 -28.06 -3.08
C LYS A 82 4.07 -29.16 -2.04
N GLN A 83 5.16 -29.56 -1.38
CA GLN A 83 5.11 -30.55 -0.30
C GLN A 83 4.26 -30.03 0.88
N VAL A 84 4.44 -28.77 1.27
CA VAL A 84 3.64 -28.14 2.34
C VAL A 84 2.16 -28.05 1.98
N GLN A 85 1.83 -27.61 0.76
CA GLN A 85 0.43 -27.52 0.31
C GLN A 85 -0.24 -28.90 0.25
N THR A 86 0.48 -29.90 -0.27
CA THR A 86 -0.01 -31.29 -0.32
C THR A 86 -0.27 -31.81 1.09
N TRP A 87 0.64 -31.53 2.01
CA TRP A 87 0.49 -31.97 3.39
C TRP A 87 -0.65 -31.24 4.12
N LEU A 88 -0.78 -29.92 3.95
CA LEU A 88 -1.91 -29.16 4.50
C LEU A 88 -3.24 -29.75 4.01
N ASN A 89 -3.30 -30.17 2.75
CA ASN A 89 -4.50 -30.83 2.24
C ASN A 89 -4.81 -32.16 2.94
N ASN A 90 -3.78 -32.96 3.23
CA ASN A 90 -3.92 -34.24 3.93
C ASN A 90 -4.40 -34.07 5.39
N VAL A 91 -4.12 -32.94 6.03
CA VAL A 91 -4.61 -32.63 7.39
C VAL A 91 -5.92 -31.83 7.38
N GLY A 92 -6.61 -31.76 6.24
CA GLY A 92 -7.99 -31.27 6.13
C GLY A 92 -8.15 -29.84 5.58
N TYR A 93 -7.10 -29.25 5.00
CA TYR A 93 -7.23 -28.00 4.23
C TYR A 93 -7.57 -28.31 2.76
N ASN A 94 -8.07 -27.33 2.00
CA ASN A 94 -8.42 -27.49 0.58
C ASN A 94 -7.72 -26.45 -0.29
N LEU A 95 -6.40 -26.58 -0.39
CA LEU A 95 -5.48 -25.73 -1.13
C LEU A 95 -5.20 -26.31 -2.52
N LYS A 96 -4.89 -25.43 -3.46
CA LYS A 96 -4.28 -25.83 -4.73
C LYS A 96 -2.80 -26.13 -4.50
N VAL A 97 -2.31 -27.28 -4.97
CA VAL A 97 -0.87 -27.62 -4.93
C VAL A 97 -0.20 -27.06 -6.18
N ASP A 98 0.15 -25.78 -6.14
CA ASP A 98 0.78 -25.06 -7.26
C ASP A 98 2.24 -24.67 -6.98
N GLY A 99 2.74 -24.96 -5.78
CA GLY A 99 4.09 -24.62 -5.36
C GLY A 99 4.28 -23.15 -5.05
N ILE A 100 3.18 -22.41 -4.83
CA ILE A 100 3.19 -20.98 -4.51
C ILE A 100 2.59 -20.77 -3.13
N PHE A 101 3.36 -20.19 -2.23
CA PHE A 101 2.93 -19.89 -0.87
C PHE A 101 2.14 -18.59 -0.89
N GLY A 102 0.92 -18.65 -1.43
CA GLY A 102 -0.01 -17.52 -1.53
C GLY A 102 -0.86 -17.32 -0.27
N PRO A 103 -1.78 -16.33 -0.29
CA PRO A 103 -2.62 -15.98 0.86
C PRO A 103 -3.44 -17.16 1.42
N LYS A 104 -3.89 -18.09 0.56
CA LYS A 104 -4.61 -19.30 0.98
C LYS A 104 -3.69 -20.27 1.73
N THR A 105 -2.48 -20.49 1.23
CA THR A 105 -1.46 -21.31 1.91
C THR A 105 -1.09 -20.68 3.26
N LEU A 106 -0.90 -19.36 3.30
CA LEU A 106 -0.65 -18.62 4.54
C LEU A 106 -1.78 -18.80 5.56
N ALA A 107 -3.04 -18.60 5.15
CA ALA A 107 -4.19 -18.79 6.02
C ALA A 107 -4.29 -20.22 6.57
N ALA A 108 -3.99 -21.23 5.73
CA ALA A 108 -3.96 -22.61 6.15
C ALA A 108 -2.81 -22.92 7.12
N VAL A 109 -1.61 -22.38 6.90
CA VAL A 109 -0.48 -22.52 7.83
C VAL A 109 -0.78 -21.86 9.17
N LYS A 110 -1.30 -20.63 9.17
CA LYS A 110 -1.73 -19.94 10.41
C LYS A 110 -2.78 -20.74 11.16
N SER A 111 -3.80 -21.24 10.45
CA SER A 111 -4.84 -22.06 11.04
C SER A 111 -4.28 -23.37 11.62
N PHE A 112 -3.35 -24.03 10.92
CA PHE A 112 -2.71 -25.24 11.41
C PHE A 112 -1.89 -24.96 12.67
N GLN A 113 -1.10 -23.88 12.67
CA GLN A 113 -0.32 -23.45 13.82
C GLN A 113 -1.20 -23.17 15.03
N SER A 114 -2.28 -22.39 14.86
CA SER A 114 -3.26 -22.13 15.93
C SER A 114 -3.85 -23.42 16.51
N LYS A 115 -4.23 -24.38 15.65
CA LYS A 115 -4.83 -25.66 16.07
C LYS A 115 -3.84 -26.57 16.81
N ASN A 116 -2.53 -26.39 16.62
CA ASN A 116 -1.49 -27.25 17.17
C ASN A 116 -0.67 -26.59 18.29
N GLY A 117 -1.18 -25.49 18.85
CA GLY A 117 -0.51 -24.75 19.94
C GLY A 117 0.82 -24.11 19.52
N LEU A 118 0.99 -23.85 18.22
CA LEU A 118 2.11 -23.09 17.69
C LEU A 118 1.71 -21.62 17.52
N VAL A 119 2.71 -20.74 17.53
CA VAL A 119 2.50 -19.34 17.14
C VAL A 119 2.02 -19.31 15.69
N ALA A 120 0.86 -18.70 15.45
CA ALA A 120 0.25 -18.59 14.12
C ALA A 120 0.87 -17.46 13.29
N ASP A 121 2.19 -17.47 13.18
CA ASP A 121 2.99 -16.50 12.45
C ASP A 121 2.87 -16.65 10.93
N GLY A 122 2.31 -17.77 10.45
CA GLY A 122 2.17 -18.07 9.03
C GLY A 122 3.49 -18.49 8.37
N VAL A 123 4.50 -18.78 9.18
CA VAL A 123 5.84 -19.18 8.79
C VAL A 123 5.98 -20.70 8.94
N PHE A 124 6.19 -21.37 7.83
CA PHE A 124 6.42 -22.80 7.81
C PHE A 124 7.92 -23.09 8.01
N GLY A 125 8.34 -23.18 9.27
CA GLY A 125 9.72 -23.45 9.68
C GLY A 125 9.91 -24.74 10.48
N PRO A 126 11.13 -25.01 11.02
CA PRO A 126 11.47 -26.26 11.72
C PRO A 126 10.51 -26.67 12.85
N LYS A 127 9.95 -25.69 13.59
CA LYS A 127 8.94 -25.94 14.65
C LYS A 127 7.60 -26.43 14.09
N THR A 128 7.18 -25.85 12.96
CA THR A 128 6.01 -26.31 12.20
C THR A 128 6.31 -27.68 11.57
N TYR A 129 7.54 -27.89 11.10
CA TYR A 129 8.05 -29.19 10.58
C TYR A 129 8.09 -30.30 11.64
N ALA A 130 8.45 -29.99 12.89
CA ALA A 130 8.53 -30.98 13.98
C ALA A 130 7.16 -31.58 14.33
N LYS A 131 6.06 -30.88 14.02
CA LYS A 131 4.70 -31.40 14.13
C LYS A 131 4.25 -32.24 12.94
N LEU A 132 5.04 -32.28 11.85
CA LEU A 132 4.81 -33.11 10.66
C LEU A 132 5.25 -34.56 10.87
N ASN A 133 6.25 -34.79 11.71
CA ASN A 133 6.80 -36.11 11.99
C ASN A 133 7.43 -36.10 13.38
N PRO A 134 6.69 -36.46 14.46
CA PRO A 134 7.31 -36.61 15.77
C PRO A 134 8.43 -37.65 15.64
N PRO A 135 9.68 -37.37 16.03
CA PRO A 135 10.66 -38.44 16.17
C PRO A 135 10.10 -39.44 17.19
N ALA A 136 10.24 -40.74 16.88
CA ALA A 136 9.89 -41.80 17.81
C ALA A 136 10.54 -41.51 19.17
N ALA A 137 9.75 -41.65 20.23
CA ALA A 137 10.09 -41.28 21.61
C ALA A 137 11.50 -41.76 22.04
N PRO A 138 12.19 -41.00 22.92
CA PRO A 138 13.58 -41.26 23.28
C PRO A 138 13.69 -42.49 24.20
N ALA A 139 14.60 -43.40 23.87
CA ALA A 139 15.01 -44.47 24.78
C ALA A 139 16.29 -44.06 25.51
N ALA A 140 16.18 -44.07 26.84
CA ALA A 140 17.21 -44.27 27.85
C ALA A 140 18.26 -43.16 28.12
N GLU A 141 18.31 -42.81 29.40
CA GLU A 141 19.22 -41.92 30.10
C GLU A 141 20.68 -42.44 30.07
N VAL A 142 21.64 -41.56 29.77
CA VAL A 142 23.06 -41.70 30.14
C VAL A 142 23.62 -40.28 30.41
N PRO A 143 24.59 -40.12 31.32
CA PRO A 143 24.67 -38.98 32.23
C PRO A 143 25.34 -37.76 31.59
N VAL A 144 24.89 -36.58 32.00
CA VAL A 144 25.45 -35.29 31.64
C VAL A 144 26.86 -35.18 32.24
N ALA A 145 27.88 -35.29 31.38
CA ALA A 145 29.20 -34.78 31.68
C ALA A 145 29.19 -33.25 31.50
N GLU A 146 29.72 -32.58 32.52
CA GLU A 146 29.81 -31.14 32.73
C GLU A 146 30.36 -30.39 31.50
N VAL A 147 29.50 -29.59 30.85
CA VAL A 147 29.91 -28.60 29.84
C VAL A 147 29.90 -27.23 30.54
N PRO A 148 31.01 -26.45 30.47
CA PRO A 148 31.13 -25.19 31.20
C PRO A 148 30.05 -24.20 30.77
N GLU A 149 29.55 -23.48 31.78
CA GLU A 149 28.55 -22.42 31.73
C GLU A 149 28.76 -21.47 30.54
N VAL A 150 27.85 -21.54 29.56
CA VAL A 150 27.70 -20.52 28.52
C VAL A 150 27.05 -19.31 29.20
N PRO A 151 27.63 -18.10 29.12
CA PRO A 151 27.09 -16.94 29.82
C PRO A 151 25.66 -16.67 29.37
N GLU A 152 24.81 -16.44 30.37
CA GLU A 152 23.40 -16.08 30.28
C GLU A 152 23.16 -15.04 29.16
N VAL A 153 22.30 -15.36 28.20
CA VAL A 153 21.77 -14.37 27.26
C VAL A 153 21.04 -13.32 28.10
N PRO A 154 21.45 -12.04 28.11
CA PRO A 154 20.84 -11.06 28.99
C PRO A 154 19.35 -10.94 28.65
N ALA A 155 18.52 -11.01 29.69
CA ALA A 155 17.08 -10.79 29.61
C ALA A 155 16.79 -9.51 28.79
N VAL A 156 15.98 -9.63 27.75
CA VAL A 156 15.47 -8.47 27.01
C VAL A 156 14.71 -7.60 28.02
N ALA A 157 15.26 -6.43 28.34
CA ALA A 157 14.71 -5.52 29.34
C ALA A 157 13.26 -5.18 29.04
N GLU A 158 12.42 -5.11 30.08
CA GLU A 158 11.04 -4.62 29.98
C GLU A 158 11.01 -3.25 29.29
N GLY A 159 10.05 -3.05 28.39
CA GLY A 159 9.87 -1.78 27.67
C GLY A 159 10.64 -1.62 26.36
N LYS A 160 11.37 -2.64 25.87
CA LYS A 160 11.97 -2.60 24.52
C LYS A 160 10.96 -2.93 23.44
N ILE A 161 11.09 -2.27 22.29
CA ILE A 161 10.25 -2.51 21.12
C ILE A 161 10.78 -3.74 20.38
N VAL A 162 9.97 -4.76 20.23
CA VAL A 162 10.32 -6.01 19.52
C VAL A 162 9.47 -6.24 18.28
N LYS A 163 8.42 -5.44 18.08
CA LYS A 163 7.56 -5.49 16.91
C LYS A 163 7.24 -4.07 16.45
N LEU A 164 7.41 -3.83 15.16
CA LEU A 164 7.06 -2.57 14.49
C LEU A 164 5.78 -2.78 13.68
N GLY A 165 4.82 -1.89 13.86
CA GLY A 165 3.56 -1.88 13.12
C GLY A 165 3.35 -0.59 12.36
N LEU A 166 2.67 -0.70 11.22
CA LEU A 166 2.14 0.42 10.47
C LEU A 166 0.68 0.11 10.11
N GLY A 167 -0.22 1.04 10.40
CA GLY A 167 -1.62 0.95 10.00
C GLY A 167 -2.11 2.26 9.40
N HIS A 168 -3.12 2.20 8.56
CA HIS A 168 -3.67 3.33 7.85
C HIS A 168 -5.16 3.17 7.54
N LEU A 169 -5.86 4.28 7.43
CA LEU A 169 -7.25 4.29 6.98
C LEU A 169 -7.45 5.46 6.04
N THR A 170 -7.79 5.15 4.79
CA THR A 170 -7.99 6.18 3.76
C THR A 170 -9.46 6.34 3.41
N SER A 171 -9.93 7.58 3.37
CA SER A 171 -11.29 7.95 3.01
C SER A 171 -11.30 9.12 2.02
N ILE A 172 -12.27 9.09 1.10
CA ILE A 172 -12.56 10.21 0.20
C ILE A 172 -13.90 10.89 0.53
N GLY A 173 -14.52 10.55 1.66
CA GLY A 173 -15.90 10.89 1.99
C GLY A 173 -16.22 12.39 1.99
N LYS A 174 -15.20 13.24 2.16
CA LYS A 174 -15.32 14.71 2.15
C LYS A 174 -15.14 15.36 0.77
N SER A 175 -14.97 14.55 -0.28
CA SER A 175 -14.92 15.02 -1.66
C SER A 175 -16.27 15.60 -2.09
N LYS A 176 -16.23 16.71 -2.84
CA LYS A 176 -17.41 17.48 -3.23
C LYS A 176 -17.60 17.46 -4.73
N ASP A 177 -18.87 17.36 -5.11
CA ASP A 177 -19.30 17.52 -6.49
C ASP A 177 -19.37 19.01 -6.82
N LEU A 178 -19.25 19.37 -8.10
CA LEU A 178 -19.70 20.67 -8.58
C LEU A 178 -21.21 20.79 -8.37
N ALA A 179 -21.64 21.81 -7.64
CA ALA A 179 -23.04 22.05 -7.35
C ALA A 179 -23.31 23.53 -7.09
N VAL A 180 -24.57 23.93 -7.13
CA VAL A 180 -25.04 25.22 -6.59
C VAL A 180 -25.90 24.91 -5.37
N VAL A 181 -25.48 25.38 -4.20
CA VAL A 181 -26.19 25.20 -2.93
C VAL A 181 -26.52 26.58 -2.37
N ASP A 182 -27.81 26.84 -2.14
CA ASP A 182 -28.31 28.13 -1.65
C ASP A 182 -27.84 29.34 -2.49
N GLY A 183 -27.81 29.16 -3.82
CA GLY A 183 -27.36 30.20 -4.76
C GLY A 183 -25.85 30.46 -4.76
N LYS A 184 -25.06 29.65 -4.05
CA LYS A 184 -23.59 29.71 -4.03
C LYS A 184 -22.99 28.50 -4.72
N ASP A 185 -21.94 28.74 -5.50
CA ASP A 185 -21.20 27.66 -6.13
C ASP A 185 -20.41 26.87 -5.08
N VAL A 186 -20.57 25.56 -5.12
CA VAL A 186 -19.70 24.58 -4.49
C VAL A 186 -18.81 24.04 -5.58
N LEU A 187 -17.53 24.41 -5.56
CA LEU A 187 -16.55 23.92 -6.53
C LEU A 187 -16.23 22.44 -6.30
N PRO A 188 -15.88 21.69 -7.37
CA PRO A 188 -15.48 20.30 -7.25
C PRO A 188 -14.18 20.22 -6.44
N LEU A 189 -14.13 19.24 -5.53
CA LEU A 189 -13.03 19.05 -4.62
C LEU A 189 -12.76 17.55 -4.46
N GLY A 190 -11.56 17.12 -4.82
CA GLY A 190 -11.04 15.82 -4.39
C GLY A 190 -10.39 15.96 -3.03
N GLN A 191 -10.94 15.35 -1.98
CA GLN A 191 -10.31 15.32 -0.67
C GLN A 191 -10.00 13.88 -0.28
N VAL A 192 -8.73 13.63 0.03
CA VAL A 192 -8.25 12.35 0.58
C VAL A 192 -7.83 12.60 2.03
N ASP A 193 -8.48 11.89 2.94
CA ASP A 193 -8.14 11.84 4.35
C ASP A 193 -7.48 10.47 4.63
N THR A 194 -6.19 10.46 4.95
CA THR A 194 -5.43 9.25 5.30
C THR A 194 -4.96 9.34 6.74
N VAL A 195 -5.61 8.58 7.63
CA VAL A 195 -5.16 8.37 9.01
C VAL A 195 -4.02 7.36 9.00
N ILE A 196 -2.96 7.60 9.78
CA ILE A 196 -1.75 6.78 9.80
C ILE A 196 -1.33 6.54 11.25
N ALA A 197 -0.92 5.32 11.59
CA ALA A 197 -0.33 4.98 12.89
C ALA A 197 0.95 4.16 12.71
N ALA A 198 2.09 4.68 13.19
CA ALA A 198 3.32 3.91 13.38
C ALA A 198 3.42 3.51 14.86
N VAL A 199 3.56 2.22 15.14
CA VAL A 199 3.44 1.68 16.50
C VAL A 199 4.56 0.69 16.81
N GLY A 200 5.26 0.90 17.93
CA GLY A 200 6.19 -0.05 18.50
C GLY A 200 5.52 -0.85 19.61
N PHE A 201 5.63 -2.18 19.57
CA PHE A 201 5.10 -3.08 20.59
C PHE A 201 6.20 -3.85 21.31
N ASP A 202 5.98 -4.11 22.61
CA ASP A 202 6.81 -5.02 23.39
C ASP A 202 6.46 -6.50 23.11
N LYS A 203 7.17 -7.39 23.79
CA LYS A 203 6.99 -8.85 23.69
C LYS A 203 5.61 -9.34 24.10
N ASP A 204 4.90 -8.57 24.93
CA ASP A 204 3.56 -8.90 25.43
C ASP A 204 2.47 -8.24 24.57
N GLY A 205 2.85 -7.54 23.50
CA GLY A 205 1.95 -6.85 22.59
C GLY A 205 1.37 -5.56 23.14
N LYS A 206 2.00 -4.97 24.16
CA LYS A 206 1.64 -3.63 24.64
C LYS A 206 2.34 -2.57 23.81
N VAL A 207 1.67 -1.44 23.63
CA VAL A 207 2.21 -0.28 22.93
C VAL A 207 3.33 0.34 23.77
N VAL A 208 4.52 0.45 23.20
CA VAL A 208 5.70 1.12 23.78
C VAL A 208 5.89 2.50 23.17
N SER A 209 5.62 2.64 21.86
CA SER A 209 5.65 3.91 21.14
C SER A 209 4.49 3.94 20.14
N VAL A 210 3.86 5.11 19.97
CA VAL A 210 2.80 5.31 18.99
C VAL A 210 2.88 6.73 18.44
N THR A 211 2.85 6.84 17.12
CA THR A 211 2.71 8.10 16.40
C THR A 211 1.49 8.00 15.50
N ILE A 212 0.50 8.86 15.73
CA ILE A 212 -0.71 8.95 14.92
C ILE A 212 -0.72 10.30 14.21
N ASP A 213 -0.98 10.26 12.90
CA ASP A 213 -1.11 11.44 12.07
C ASP A 213 -2.26 11.28 11.08
N ASN A 214 -2.63 12.38 10.43
CA ASN A 214 -3.65 12.37 9.40
C ASN A 214 -3.26 13.32 8.26
N ALA A 215 -2.98 12.75 7.08
CA ALA A 215 -2.84 13.50 5.84
C ALA A 215 -4.23 13.91 5.34
N GLN A 216 -4.52 15.22 5.30
CA GLN A 216 -5.78 15.77 4.80
C GLN A 216 -5.51 16.59 3.54
N THR A 217 -5.42 15.90 2.40
CA THR A 217 -4.99 16.51 1.13
C THR A 217 -6.19 16.90 0.28
N LYS A 218 -6.15 18.13 -0.24
CA LYS A 218 -7.21 18.73 -1.07
C LYS A 218 -6.69 19.05 -2.47
N VAL A 219 -7.36 18.50 -3.47
CA VAL A 219 -7.15 18.77 -4.89
C VAL A 219 -8.34 19.58 -5.40
N ASN A 220 -8.10 20.86 -5.66
CA ASN A 220 -9.13 21.82 -6.01
C ASN A 220 -9.26 21.95 -7.54
N PHE A 221 -10.49 22.16 -7.97
CA PHE A 221 -10.83 22.44 -9.36
C PHE A 221 -11.66 23.72 -9.44
N ASP A 222 -11.60 24.43 -10.58
CA ASP A 222 -12.53 25.52 -10.89
C ASP A 222 -13.85 24.99 -11.48
N LYS A 223 -14.72 25.91 -11.91
CA LYS A 223 -16.04 25.58 -12.46
C LYS A 223 -15.95 24.88 -13.82
N GLU A 224 -14.87 25.13 -14.53
CA GLU A 224 -14.50 24.54 -15.82
C GLU A 224 -13.74 23.22 -15.64
N LEU A 225 -13.67 22.73 -14.39
CA LEU A 225 -13.01 21.49 -13.97
C LEU A 225 -11.49 21.50 -14.24
N LYS A 226 -10.88 22.67 -14.38
CA LYS A 226 -9.43 22.82 -14.44
C LYS A 226 -8.85 22.67 -13.05
N LEU A 227 -7.71 22.01 -12.98
CA LEU A 227 -6.96 21.82 -11.73
C LEU A 227 -6.37 23.16 -11.29
N THR A 228 -6.70 23.59 -10.07
CA THR A 228 -6.22 24.86 -9.49
C THR A 228 -5.23 24.66 -8.34
N SER A 229 -5.17 23.46 -7.75
CA SER A 229 -4.11 23.12 -6.79
C SER A 229 -2.74 23.09 -7.48
N ASP A 230 -1.71 23.59 -6.79
CA ASP A 230 -0.32 23.52 -7.26
C ASP A 230 0.23 22.11 -7.09
N VAL A 231 0.40 21.42 -8.22
CA VAL A 231 0.90 20.04 -8.27
C VAL A 231 2.35 19.86 -7.83
N LYS A 232 3.09 20.96 -7.65
CA LYS A 232 4.49 20.97 -7.20
C LYS A 232 4.65 21.46 -5.76
N ALA A 233 3.56 21.88 -5.11
CA ALA A 233 3.62 22.33 -3.73
C ALA A 233 3.94 21.18 -2.77
N GLU A 234 4.50 21.52 -1.61
CA GLU A 234 4.66 20.60 -0.50
C GLU A 234 3.31 20.44 0.23
N TYR A 235 2.91 19.20 0.46
CA TYR A 235 1.69 18.86 1.17
C TYR A 235 2.06 18.21 2.50
N LYS A 236 1.46 18.73 3.57
CA LYS A 236 1.79 18.36 4.95
C LYS A 236 0.64 17.64 5.64
N THR A 237 0.97 16.80 6.59
CA THR A 237 0.02 16.18 7.52
C THR A 237 -0.47 17.17 8.58
N LYS A 238 -1.44 16.77 9.40
CA LYS A 238 -1.93 17.62 10.49
C LYS A 238 -0.89 17.87 11.57
N VAL A 239 -0.05 16.88 11.90
CA VAL A 239 1.03 17.10 12.88
C VAL A 239 2.09 18.04 12.31
N GLU A 240 2.45 17.89 11.03
CA GLU A 240 3.43 18.75 10.37
C GLU A 240 2.97 20.20 10.21
N LEU A 241 1.67 20.41 10.02
CA LEU A 241 1.08 21.75 10.01
C LEU A 241 1.10 22.39 11.41
N GLY A 242 1.03 21.60 12.49
CA GLY A 242 1.00 22.12 13.85
C GLY A 242 -0.11 23.17 14.04
N ASP A 243 0.28 24.38 14.45
CA ASP A 243 -0.65 25.51 14.62
C ASP A 243 -1.21 26.05 13.29
N GLU A 244 -0.52 25.83 12.16
CA GLU A 244 -1.01 26.23 10.83
C GLU A 244 -2.27 25.47 10.42
N TYR A 245 -2.54 24.31 11.03
CA TYR A 245 -3.79 23.58 10.82
C TYR A 245 -5.00 24.39 11.31
N GLY A 246 -4.83 25.17 12.38
CA GLY A 246 -5.79 26.17 12.84
C GLY A 246 -7.06 25.61 13.48
N MET A 247 -7.05 24.38 13.99
CA MET A 247 -8.22 23.79 14.66
C MET A 247 -8.51 24.45 16.01
N ILE A 248 -7.54 25.14 16.62
CA ILE A 248 -7.71 25.82 17.90
C ILE A 248 -8.91 26.77 17.90
N LYS A 249 -9.21 27.39 16.75
CA LYS A 249 -10.36 28.29 16.56
C LYS A 249 -11.71 27.58 16.68
N ALA A 250 -11.77 26.30 16.34
CA ALA A 250 -12.97 25.45 16.42
C ALA A 250 -12.98 24.57 17.69
N SER A 251 -11.87 24.51 18.43
CA SER A 251 -11.68 23.63 19.57
C SER A 251 -12.36 24.18 20.81
N LYS A 252 -13.33 23.41 21.36
CA LYS A 252 -14.02 23.78 22.61
C LYS A 252 -13.14 23.70 23.86
N ILE A 253 -11.98 23.06 23.76
CA ILE A 253 -11.01 22.87 24.86
C ILE A 253 -9.74 23.70 24.68
N GLY A 254 -9.68 24.58 23.66
CA GLY A 254 -8.53 25.45 23.42
C GLY A 254 -7.25 24.72 22.99
N LYS A 255 -7.36 23.46 22.54
CA LYS A 255 -6.23 22.66 22.04
C LYS A 255 -6.26 22.51 20.53
N GLU A 256 -5.09 22.57 19.90
CA GLU A 256 -4.88 22.17 18.51
C GLU A 256 -5.03 20.66 18.30
N TRP A 257 -5.20 20.23 17.05
CA TRP A 257 -5.41 18.81 16.72
C TRP A 257 -4.23 17.94 17.16
N TYR A 258 -2.99 18.37 16.88
CA TYR A 258 -1.79 17.62 17.24
C TYR A 258 -1.61 17.51 18.76
N GLN A 259 -2.10 18.49 19.52
CA GLN A 259 -2.06 18.44 20.99
C GLN A 259 -3.04 17.39 21.52
N GLN A 260 -4.23 17.28 20.93
CA GLN A 260 -5.20 16.26 21.33
C GLN A 260 -4.72 14.86 20.98
N ILE A 261 -4.18 14.66 19.78
CA ILE A 261 -3.68 13.33 19.39
C ILE A 261 -2.51 12.90 20.27
N ALA A 262 -1.63 13.83 20.67
CA ALA A 262 -0.55 13.52 21.61
C ALA A 262 -1.05 13.03 22.98
N GLU A 263 -2.19 13.53 23.48
CA GLU A 263 -2.77 13.00 24.73
C GLU A 263 -3.36 11.60 24.53
N LEU A 264 -3.97 11.34 23.37
CA LEU A 264 -4.45 10.01 23.01
C LEU A 264 -3.29 9.00 22.90
N GLU A 265 -2.20 9.39 22.24
CA GLU A 265 -0.97 8.59 22.11
C GLU A 265 -0.40 8.23 23.49
N LYS A 266 -0.23 9.22 24.38
CA LYS A 266 0.24 8.98 25.76
C LYS A 266 -0.65 7.99 26.49
N TRP A 267 -1.97 8.09 26.32
CA TRP A 267 -2.90 7.16 26.94
C TRP A 267 -2.76 5.73 26.39
N MET A 268 -2.39 5.57 25.11
CA MET A 268 -2.19 4.24 24.51
C MET A 268 -0.93 3.52 25.02
N ILE A 269 0.09 4.26 25.49
CA ILE A 269 1.33 3.67 26.00
C ILE A 269 1.05 2.71 27.18
N GLY A 270 1.67 1.54 27.16
CA GLY A 270 1.53 0.46 28.16
C GLY A 270 0.27 -0.40 28.01
N LYS A 271 -0.63 -0.06 27.07
CA LYS A 271 -1.87 -0.79 26.82
C LYS A 271 -1.72 -1.77 25.68
N THR A 272 -2.45 -2.86 25.76
CA THR A 272 -2.66 -3.81 24.67
C THR A 272 -3.68 -3.25 23.67
N VAL A 273 -3.66 -3.77 22.44
CA VAL A 273 -4.68 -3.41 21.43
C VAL A 273 -6.10 -3.71 21.91
N ALA A 274 -6.30 -4.80 22.68
CA ALA A 274 -7.61 -5.13 23.24
C ALA A 274 -8.12 -4.05 24.21
N GLU A 275 -7.25 -3.53 25.09
CA GLU A 275 -7.57 -2.43 26.00
C GLU A 275 -7.87 -1.13 25.25
N ILE A 276 -7.10 -0.83 24.19
CA ILE A 276 -7.30 0.36 23.35
C ILE A 276 -8.66 0.28 22.63
N LYS A 277 -8.98 -0.88 22.03
CA LYS A 277 -10.27 -1.11 21.36
C LYS A 277 -11.47 -1.06 22.30
N ALA A 278 -11.28 -1.43 23.56
CA ALA A 278 -12.31 -1.38 24.58
C ALA A 278 -12.55 0.04 25.14
N MET A 279 -11.87 1.08 24.62
CA MET A 279 -12.07 2.46 25.04
C MET A 279 -13.56 2.84 24.96
N LYS A 280 -14.08 3.33 26.08
CA LYS A 280 -15.43 3.90 26.11
C LYS A 280 -15.45 5.21 25.34
N THR A 281 -16.44 5.35 24.48
CA THR A 281 -16.67 6.56 23.69
C THR A 281 -18.15 6.96 23.77
N LYS A 282 -18.43 8.22 23.47
CA LYS A 282 -19.79 8.76 23.37
C LYS A 282 -19.97 9.58 22.10
N LYS A 283 -21.19 9.60 21.60
CA LYS A 283 -21.61 10.53 20.54
C LYS A 283 -21.78 11.92 21.14
N VAL A 284 -21.07 12.90 20.58
CA VAL A 284 -21.25 14.32 20.93
C VAL A 284 -22.19 14.99 19.93
N ASP A 285 -21.99 14.72 18.63
CA ASP A 285 -22.84 15.16 17.53
C ASP A 285 -22.63 14.25 16.30
N ASP A 286 -23.25 14.56 15.15
CA ASP A 286 -23.12 13.74 13.94
C ASP A 286 -21.72 13.79 13.31
N ALA A 287 -20.96 14.88 13.51
CA ALA A 287 -19.58 14.99 13.07
C ALA A 287 -18.60 14.35 14.05
N HIS A 288 -19.03 14.16 15.30
CA HIS A 288 -18.24 13.56 16.38
C HIS A 288 -18.98 12.37 17.00
N PRO A 289 -19.18 11.27 16.23
CA PRO A 289 -20.00 10.15 16.66
C PRO A 289 -19.43 9.38 17.84
N SER A 290 -18.13 9.52 18.14
CA SER A 290 -17.50 8.70 19.17
C SER A 290 -16.20 9.30 19.70
N VAL A 291 -16.38 10.28 20.57
CA VAL A 291 -15.34 10.98 21.35
C VAL A 291 -15.03 10.18 22.61
N PRO A 292 -13.78 10.16 23.12
CA PRO A 292 -13.45 9.47 24.37
C PRO A 292 -14.37 9.87 25.53
N ASP A 293 -14.85 8.85 26.26
CA ASP A 293 -15.69 9.01 27.45
C ASP A 293 -15.03 8.30 28.65
N ILE A 294 -13.77 8.67 28.88
CA ILE A 294 -12.96 8.19 29.99
C ILE A 294 -12.34 9.40 30.70
N ALA A 295 -12.30 9.37 32.03
CA ALA A 295 -11.92 10.53 32.85
C ALA A 295 -10.56 11.12 32.45
N GLU A 296 -9.61 10.28 32.05
CA GLU A 296 -8.27 10.68 31.62
C GLU A 296 -8.25 11.50 30.32
N LEU A 297 -9.25 11.33 29.42
CA LEU A 297 -9.25 11.96 28.09
C LEU A 297 -10.41 12.92 27.82
N THR A 298 -11.51 12.86 28.58
CA THR A 298 -12.74 13.63 28.28
C THR A 298 -12.52 15.14 28.18
N SER A 299 -11.53 15.70 28.88
CA SER A 299 -11.17 17.13 28.82
C SER A 299 -9.96 17.43 27.93
N LEU A 300 -9.36 16.40 27.33
CA LEU A 300 -8.12 16.50 26.57
C LEU A 300 -8.30 16.16 25.08
N VAL A 301 -9.27 15.32 24.75
CA VAL A 301 -9.51 14.82 23.40
C VAL A 301 -10.99 14.94 23.06
N THR A 302 -11.32 15.81 22.11
CA THR A 302 -12.69 16.04 21.65
C THR A 302 -12.94 15.56 20.22
N VAL A 303 -11.92 14.98 19.58
CA VAL A 303 -12.04 14.37 18.25
C VAL A 303 -12.58 12.94 18.34
N THR A 304 -13.14 12.46 17.23
CA THR A 304 -13.56 11.06 17.06
C THR A 304 -12.33 10.17 16.90
N VAL A 305 -12.30 9.00 17.57
CA VAL A 305 -11.07 8.20 17.75
C VAL A 305 -11.08 6.80 17.10
N GLN A 306 -12.19 6.40 16.47
CA GLN A 306 -12.37 5.06 15.86
C GLN A 306 -11.27 4.76 14.86
N ASP A 307 -11.02 5.71 13.95
CA ASP A 307 -10.07 5.51 12.87
C ASP A 307 -8.65 5.37 13.44
N TYR A 308 -8.31 6.13 14.49
CA TYR A 308 -7.01 6.01 15.17
C TYR A 308 -6.84 4.65 15.84
N ILE A 309 -7.89 4.17 16.54
CA ILE A 309 -7.92 2.85 17.17
C ILE A 309 -7.80 1.74 16.12
N ALA A 310 -8.50 1.88 14.99
CA ALA A 310 -8.45 0.93 13.88
C ALA A 310 -7.05 0.87 13.26
N CYS A 311 -6.39 2.01 13.04
CA CYS A 311 -5.01 2.04 12.55
C CYS A 311 -4.03 1.39 13.53
N VAL A 312 -4.21 1.55 14.85
CA VAL A 312 -3.36 0.87 15.85
C VAL A 312 -3.58 -0.65 15.84
N GLU A 313 -4.83 -1.09 15.69
CA GLU A 313 -5.15 -2.51 15.52
C GLU A 313 -4.51 -3.08 14.25
N GLU A 314 -4.65 -2.39 13.13
CA GLU A 314 -4.03 -2.79 11.87
C GLU A 314 -2.50 -2.88 12.00
N ALA A 315 -1.87 -1.87 12.61
CA ALA A 315 -0.44 -1.84 12.88
C ALA A 315 0.02 -3.07 13.68
N TYR A 316 -0.75 -3.50 14.67
CA TYR A 316 -0.45 -4.71 15.43
C TYR A 316 -0.59 -5.97 14.58
N ASN A 317 -1.69 -6.09 13.82
CA ASN A 317 -1.99 -7.29 13.05
C ASN A 317 -1.00 -7.49 11.89
N ASN A 318 -0.56 -6.40 11.25
CA ASN A 318 0.31 -6.42 10.08
C ASN A 318 1.78 -6.15 10.39
N GLY A 319 2.13 -5.88 11.65
CA GLY A 319 3.49 -5.49 12.03
C GLY A 319 4.53 -6.61 11.88
N ILE A 320 5.78 -6.20 11.68
CA ILE A 320 6.96 -7.07 11.57
C ILE A 320 7.63 -7.28 12.93
N THR A 321 8.18 -8.47 13.16
CA THR A 321 9.06 -8.72 14.31
C THR A 321 10.44 -8.15 14.01
N LEU A 322 11.03 -7.43 14.97
CA LEU A 322 12.36 -6.86 14.84
C LEU A 322 13.42 -7.90 15.19
N GLN A 323 14.51 -7.92 14.42
CA GLN A 323 15.65 -8.82 14.68
C GLN A 323 16.51 -8.32 15.84
N VAL A 324 16.55 -7.01 16.04
CA VAL A 324 17.18 -6.34 17.18
C VAL A 324 16.12 -5.48 17.85
N PRO A 325 16.06 -5.42 19.20
CA PRO A 325 15.13 -4.54 19.88
C PRO A 325 15.40 -3.07 19.53
N ALA A 326 14.33 -2.28 19.41
CA ALA A 326 14.39 -0.85 19.16
C ALA A 326 14.10 -0.03 20.43
N GLU A 327 14.65 1.18 20.47
CA GLU A 327 14.38 2.19 21.51
C GLU A 327 13.23 3.13 21.13
N LYS A 328 13.14 3.48 19.85
CA LYS A 328 12.23 4.51 19.35
C LYS A 328 11.65 4.14 18.00
N VAL A 329 10.44 4.62 17.72
CA VAL A 329 9.76 4.46 16.43
C VAL A 329 9.38 5.82 15.88
N GLY A 330 9.63 5.98 14.59
CA GLY A 330 9.32 7.18 13.84
C GLY A 330 8.34 6.92 12.70
N LEU A 331 7.62 7.98 12.33
CA LEU A 331 6.75 8.03 11.15
C LEU A 331 7.25 9.11 10.20
N GLY A 332 7.42 8.77 8.93
CA GLY A 332 7.69 9.71 7.85
C GLY A 332 6.67 9.60 6.74
N THR A 333 6.38 10.72 6.09
CA THR A 333 5.34 10.84 5.07
C THR A 333 5.79 11.76 3.93
N ASP A 334 5.46 11.39 2.70
CA ASP A 334 5.63 12.27 1.54
C ASP A 334 4.35 12.26 0.71
N ILE A 335 3.76 13.44 0.53
CA ILE A 335 2.46 13.61 -0.10
C ILE A 335 2.63 14.35 -1.42
N SER A 336 2.14 13.74 -2.51
CA SER A 336 2.18 14.33 -3.84
C SER A 336 0.82 14.27 -4.52
N ILE A 337 0.45 15.36 -5.18
CA ILE A 337 -0.70 15.39 -6.10
C ILE A 337 -0.27 15.49 -7.57
N ALA A 338 1.00 15.23 -7.87
CA ALA A 338 1.62 15.46 -9.18
C ALA A 338 0.91 14.78 -10.36
N LYS A 339 0.13 13.72 -10.09
CA LYS A 339 -0.62 12.96 -11.10
C LYS A 339 -2.09 13.39 -11.23
N SER A 340 -2.52 14.40 -10.48
CA SER A 340 -3.84 15.01 -10.64
C SER A 340 -3.94 15.70 -12.00
N LYS A 341 -5.14 15.71 -12.57
CA LYS A 341 -5.42 16.24 -13.91
C LYS A 341 -6.71 17.03 -13.89
N GLY A 342 -6.70 18.21 -14.52
CA GLY A 342 -7.93 18.93 -14.83
C GLY A 342 -8.55 18.44 -16.14
N TYR A 343 -9.80 18.82 -16.37
CA TYR A 343 -10.49 18.56 -17.63
C TYR A 343 -9.72 19.15 -18.81
N SER A 344 -9.56 18.38 -19.88
CA SER A 344 -9.03 18.88 -21.14
C SER A 344 -9.56 18.09 -22.33
N LEU A 345 -9.65 18.76 -23.48
CA LEU A 345 -9.97 18.16 -24.76
C LEU A 345 -8.90 18.64 -25.74
N VAL A 346 -7.97 17.74 -26.10
CA VAL A 346 -6.85 18.03 -27.00
C VAL A 346 -6.93 17.05 -28.16
N ASP A 347 -7.01 17.57 -29.39
CA ASP A 347 -7.10 16.77 -30.62
C ASP A 347 -8.21 15.70 -30.59
N GLY A 348 -9.37 16.06 -30.02
CA GLY A 348 -10.50 15.15 -29.86
C GLY A 348 -10.32 14.07 -28.77
N LYS A 349 -9.15 14.01 -28.11
CA LYS A 349 -8.90 13.15 -26.97
C LYS A 349 -9.29 13.86 -25.68
N GLU A 350 -10.29 13.31 -25.01
CA GLU A 350 -10.79 13.82 -23.75
C GLU A 350 -10.00 13.27 -22.56
N THR A 351 -9.68 14.16 -21.62
CA THR A 351 -9.17 13.82 -20.29
C THR A 351 -10.15 14.37 -19.25
N LEU A 352 -10.79 13.47 -18.52
CA LEU A 352 -11.66 13.83 -17.40
C LEU A 352 -10.84 14.27 -16.18
N PRO A 353 -11.41 15.08 -15.28
CA PRO A 353 -10.73 15.47 -14.06
C PRO A 353 -10.46 14.27 -13.17
N LEU A 354 -9.26 14.27 -12.59
CA LEU A 354 -8.78 13.24 -11.67
C LEU A 354 -8.04 13.94 -10.54
N ALA A 355 -8.49 13.75 -9.31
CA ALA A 355 -7.67 14.02 -8.14
C ALA A 355 -6.94 12.73 -7.76
N GLN A 356 -5.63 12.72 -7.91
CA GLN A 356 -4.77 11.64 -7.44
C GLN A 356 -3.86 12.17 -6.33
N VAL A 357 -3.95 11.54 -5.17
CA VAL A 357 -3.07 11.80 -4.01
C VAL A 357 -2.25 10.53 -3.79
N ASP A 358 -0.95 10.65 -3.97
CA ASP A 358 0.03 9.63 -3.64
C ASP A 358 0.63 10.00 -2.27
N THR A 359 0.40 9.18 -1.25
CA THR A 359 0.95 9.35 0.11
C THR A 359 1.90 8.21 0.41
N VAL A 360 3.21 8.47 0.33
CA VAL A 360 4.25 7.57 0.82
C VAL A 360 4.25 7.59 2.33
N ILE A 361 4.36 6.42 2.95
CA ILE A 361 4.31 6.24 4.40
C ILE A 361 5.43 5.31 4.82
N VAL A 362 6.24 5.73 5.78
CA VAL A 362 7.31 4.90 6.35
C VAL A 362 7.24 4.90 7.87
N ALA A 363 7.12 3.71 8.45
CA ALA A 363 7.41 3.50 9.87
C ALA A 363 8.83 2.93 10.00
N ALA A 364 9.67 3.53 10.84
CA ALA A 364 11.04 3.07 11.07
C ALA A 364 11.32 2.95 12.58
N ALA A 365 11.87 1.81 12.98
CA ALA A 365 12.31 1.54 14.35
C ALA A 365 13.84 1.67 14.42
N PHE A 366 14.35 2.30 15.48
CA PHE A 366 15.79 2.54 15.65
C PHE A 366 16.30 1.92 16.95
N ASP A 367 17.44 1.23 16.88
CA ASP A 367 18.10 0.60 18.01
C ASP A 367 18.88 1.60 18.88
N VAL A 368 19.51 1.10 19.95
CA VAL A 368 20.31 1.89 20.89
C VAL A 368 21.50 2.60 20.24
N ASN A 369 21.97 2.12 19.08
CA ASN A 369 23.06 2.70 18.31
C ASN A 369 22.54 3.61 17.19
N ASP A 370 21.26 3.97 17.23
CA ASP A 370 20.59 4.82 16.23
C ASP A 370 20.62 4.22 14.81
N LYS A 371 20.71 2.89 14.73
CA LYS A 371 20.61 2.13 13.48
C LYS A 371 19.20 1.61 13.30
N VAL A 372 18.79 1.42 12.05
CA VAL A 372 17.48 0.87 11.73
C VAL A 372 17.37 -0.57 12.24
N ALA A 373 16.45 -0.82 13.16
CA ALA A 373 16.05 -2.14 13.64
C ALA A 373 15.02 -2.80 12.72
N GLY A 374 14.21 -1.98 12.03
CA GLY A 374 13.21 -2.43 11.06
C GLY A 374 12.51 -1.24 10.39
N THR A 375 12.02 -1.46 9.17
CA THR A 375 11.29 -0.46 8.40
C THR A 375 10.07 -1.10 7.75
N ILE A 376 8.94 -0.39 7.73
CA ILE A 376 7.77 -0.72 6.91
C ILE A 376 7.55 0.44 5.95
N ILE A 377 7.48 0.14 4.65
CA ILE A 377 7.31 1.13 3.58
C ILE A 377 6.00 0.82 2.85
N ASP A 378 5.14 1.82 2.74
CA ASP A 378 3.88 1.72 2.01
C ASP A 378 3.59 3.00 1.22
N ASN A 379 2.58 2.93 0.34
CA ASN A 379 2.11 4.05 -0.44
C ASN A 379 0.59 3.93 -0.68
N ALA A 380 -0.16 4.93 -0.22
CA ALA A 380 -1.58 5.09 -0.54
C ALA A 380 -1.71 5.89 -1.85
N GLN A 381 -2.13 5.23 -2.95
CA GLN A 381 -2.36 5.88 -4.24
C GLN A 381 -3.85 6.05 -4.51
N THR A 382 -4.42 7.09 -3.92
CA THR A 382 -5.87 7.29 -3.92
C THR A 382 -6.30 8.12 -5.11
N LYS A 383 -7.30 7.63 -5.86
CA LYS A 383 -7.82 8.28 -7.06
C LYS A 383 -9.30 8.60 -6.90
N ILE A 384 -9.63 9.87 -7.09
CA ILE A 384 -10.99 10.40 -7.10
C ILE A 384 -11.30 10.87 -8.51
N ASN A 385 -12.18 10.13 -9.19
CA ASN A 385 -12.60 10.43 -10.55
C ASN A 385 -13.80 11.37 -10.54
N PHE A 386 -13.86 12.26 -11.53
CA PHE A 386 -15.00 13.14 -11.78
C PHE A 386 -15.55 12.91 -13.18
N ASP A 387 -16.86 13.07 -13.34
CA ASP A 387 -17.49 13.15 -14.67
C ASP A 387 -17.38 14.57 -15.27
N LYS A 388 -18.00 14.79 -16.42
CA LYS A 388 -17.95 16.08 -17.15
C LYS A 388 -18.79 17.16 -16.47
N GLU A 389 -19.70 16.76 -15.61
CA GLU A 389 -20.57 17.61 -14.82
C GLU A 389 -19.92 17.96 -13.47
N GLY A 390 -18.71 17.45 -13.20
CA GLY A 390 -17.96 17.70 -11.98
C GLY A 390 -18.46 16.89 -10.78
N LYS A 391 -19.23 15.82 -10.99
CA LYS A 391 -19.64 14.92 -9.91
C LYS A 391 -18.56 13.88 -9.65
N VAL A 392 -18.36 13.55 -8.37
CA VAL A 392 -17.47 12.47 -7.98
C VAL A 392 -18.07 11.12 -8.40
N THR A 393 -17.35 10.35 -9.21
CA THR A 393 -17.75 9.02 -9.68
C THR A 393 -17.08 7.89 -8.90
N SER A 394 -16.01 8.19 -8.16
CA SER A 394 -15.43 7.24 -7.19
C SER A 394 -16.39 7.01 -6.01
N ASP A 395 -16.48 5.76 -5.54
CA ASP A 395 -17.36 5.42 -4.41
C ASP A 395 -16.83 6.02 -3.10
N LYS A 396 -17.55 7.02 -2.57
CA LYS A 396 -17.19 7.73 -1.33
C LYS A 396 -17.20 6.85 -0.08
N LYS A 397 -17.80 5.66 -0.15
CA LYS A 397 -17.92 4.70 0.96
C LYS A 397 -17.02 3.47 0.80
N ALA A 398 -16.27 3.37 -0.32
CA ALA A 398 -15.38 2.25 -0.54
C ALA A 398 -14.17 2.27 0.41
N SER A 399 -13.58 1.09 0.59
CA SER A 399 -12.29 0.93 1.26
C SER A 399 -11.16 1.26 0.27
N TYR A 400 -10.34 2.26 0.60
CA TYR A 400 -9.20 2.66 -0.22
C TYR A 400 -7.93 2.04 0.36
N LYS A 401 -7.42 1.03 -0.34
CA LYS A 401 -6.27 0.24 0.09
C LYS A 401 -4.93 0.82 -0.37
N THR A 402 -3.89 0.62 0.42
CA THR A 402 -2.51 0.93 0.03
C THR A 402 -1.91 -0.13 -0.88
N LYS A 403 -0.70 0.12 -1.40
CA LYS A 403 -0.01 -0.84 -2.25
C LYS A 403 0.33 -2.14 -1.54
N VAL A 404 0.70 -2.10 -0.26
CA VAL A 404 0.97 -3.32 0.50
C VAL A 404 -0.32 -4.12 0.71
N GLU A 405 -1.43 -3.46 1.08
CA GLU A 405 -2.72 -4.12 1.26
C GLU A 405 -3.31 -4.70 -0.03
N LEU A 406 -3.06 -4.06 -1.17
CA LEU A 406 -3.43 -4.59 -2.47
C LEU A 406 -2.60 -5.83 -2.82
N GLY A 407 -1.34 -5.91 -2.38
CA GLY A 407 -0.48 -7.05 -2.65
C GLY A 407 -0.38 -7.34 -4.15
N ALA A 408 -0.75 -8.56 -4.56
CA ALA A 408 -0.79 -8.96 -5.98
C ALA A 408 -1.88 -8.23 -6.79
N ASP A 409 -2.95 -7.75 -6.15
CA ASP A 409 -4.02 -7.01 -6.83
C ASP A 409 -3.57 -5.62 -7.31
N TYR A 410 -2.45 -5.11 -6.79
CA TYR A 410 -1.82 -3.89 -7.32
C TYR A 410 -1.33 -4.10 -8.77
N GLY A 411 -0.90 -5.32 -9.11
CA GLY A 411 -0.66 -5.77 -10.48
C GLY A 411 0.59 -5.20 -11.13
N MET A 412 1.60 -4.77 -10.35
CA MET A 412 2.85 -4.25 -10.89
C MET A 412 3.72 -5.32 -11.54
N ILE A 413 3.49 -6.61 -11.23
CA ILE A 413 4.28 -7.70 -11.80
C ILE A 413 4.33 -7.67 -13.33
N LYS A 414 3.27 -7.16 -13.99
CA LYS A 414 3.19 -7.01 -15.44
C LYS A 414 4.12 -5.94 -16.00
N ALA A 415 4.43 -4.91 -15.21
CA ALA A 415 5.34 -3.82 -15.55
C ALA A 415 6.76 -4.04 -14.99
N SER A 416 6.92 -4.98 -14.07
CA SER A 416 8.18 -5.27 -13.39
C SER A 416 9.14 -6.08 -14.26
N LYS A 417 10.31 -5.51 -14.57
CA LYS A 417 11.36 -6.20 -15.35
C LYS A 417 12.00 -7.37 -14.61
N ILE A 418 11.83 -7.42 -13.28
CA ILE A 418 12.39 -8.45 -12.40
C ILE A 418 11.34 -9.45 -11.91
N GLY A 419 10.10 -9.37 -12.42
CA GLY A 419 9.02 -10.30 -12.07
C GLY A 419 8.53 -10.20 -10.62
N LYS A 420 8.82 -9.09 -9.93
CA LYS A 420 8.39 -8.81 -8.55
C LYS A 420 7.29 -7.77 -8.47
N GLU A 421 6.33 -7.99 -7.59
CA GLU A 421 5.32 -7.00 -7.20
C GLU A 421 5.92 -5.85 -6.38
N TRP A 422 5.18 -4.75 -6.25
CA TRP A 422 5.68 -3.55 -5.57
C TRP A 422 6.02 -3.81 -4.11
N PHE A 423 5.13 -4.52 -3.41
CA PHE A 423 5.30 -4.84 -1.99
C PHE A 423 6.51 -5.76 -1.73
N GLU A 424 6.89 -6.59 -2.71
CA GLU A 424 8.10 -7.40 -2.61
C GLU A 424 9.35 -6.52 -2.72
N GLN A 425 9.36 -5.58 -3.67
CA GLN A 425 10.49 -4.67 -3.85
C GLN A 425 10.65 -3.72 -2.65
N SER A 426 9.55 -3.20 -2.10
CA SER A 426 9.61 -2.36 -0.90
C SER A 426 10.10 -3.14 0.32
N ALA A 427 9.71 -4.42 0.47
CA ALA A 427 10.22 -5.29 1.52
C ALA A 427 11.72 -5.58 1.38
N GLU A 428 12.24 -5.78 0.17
CA GLU A 428 13.69 -5.97 -0.04
C GLU A 428 14.48 -4.68 0.26
N LEU A 429 13.95 -3.51 -0.10
CA LEU A 429 14.53 -2.22 0.30
C LEU A 429 14.54 -2.05 1.82
N ALA A 430 13.43 -2.36 2.49
CA ALA A 430 13.32 -2.29 3.95
C ALA A 430 14.30 -3.23 4.66
N LYS A 431 14.47 -4.47 4.16
CA LYS A 431 15.49 -5.41 4.67
C LYS A 431 16.89 -4.87 4.53
N TRP A 432 17.22 -4.25 3.39
CA TRP A 432 18.54 -3.66 3.16
C TRP A 432 18.84 -2.51 4.12
N MET A 433 17.83 -1.77 4.58
CA MET A 433 18.00 -0.68 5.55
C MET A 433 18.38 -1.19 6.95
N VAL A 434 18.03 -2.43 7.32
CA VAL A 434 18.30 -2.96 8.67
C VAL A 434 19.80 -2.99 8.99
N GLY A 435 20.15 -2.52 10.18
CA GLY A 435 21.52 -2.41 10.67
C GLY A 435 22.31 -1.21 10.14
N LYS A 436 21.69 -0.35 9.32
CA LYS A 436 22.29 0.88 8.79
C LYS A 436 21.82 2.11 9.55
N THR A 437 22.67 3.13 9.57
CA THR A 437 22.33 4.50 9.98
C THR A 437 21.57 5.21 8.86
N VAL A 438 20.81 6.26 9.21
CA VAL A 438 20.12 7.10 8.21
C VAL A 438 21.12 7.73 7.24
N ALA A 439 22.31 8.12 7.69
CA ALA A 439 23.36 8.65 6.83
C ALA A 439 23.80 7.66 5.75
N GLU A 440 23.98 6.38 6.10
CA GLU A 440 24.31 5.32 5.14
C GLU A 440 23.18 5.07 4.14
N ILE A 441 21.92 5.12 4.60
CA ILE A 441 20.73 4.95 3.75
C ILE A 441 20.62 6.11 2.75
N LYS A 442 20.83 7.35 3.20
CA LYS A 442 20.84 8.55 2.34
C LYS A 442 21.97 8.53 1.32
N ALA A 443 23.11 7.96 1.68
CA ALA A 443 24.26 7.82 0.80
C ALA A 443 24.12 6.68 -0.23
N MET A 444 22.97 5.99 -0.27
CA MET A 444 22.70 4.93 -1.24
C MET A 444 22.92 5.42 -2.67
N LYS A 445 23.78 4.69 -3.39
CA LYS A 445 23.97 4.93 -4.82
C LYS A 445 22.69 4.59 -5.58
N THR A 446 22.28 5.50 -6.46
CA THR A 446 21.15 5.32 -7.36
C THR A 446 21.54 5.70 -8.78
N LYS A 447 20.77 5.22 -9.75
CA LYS A 447 20.91 5.57 -11.16
C LYS A 447 19.57 5.94 -11.76
N LYS A 448 19.61 6.80 -12.78
CA LYS A 448 18.47 7.07 -13.65
C LYS A 448 18.34 5.94 -14.67
N VAL A 449 17.18 5.27 -14.68
CA VAL A 449 16.84 4.26 -15.70
C VAL A 449 16.08 4.90 -16.85
N ASP A 450 15.11 5.77 -16.53
CA ASP A 450 14.34 6.58 -17.48
C ASP A 450 13.74 7.79 -16.75
N ASP A 451 12.91 8.61 -17.41
CA ASP A 451 12.31 9.80 -16.81
C ASP A 451 11.28 9.48 -15.70
N ALA A 452 10.64 8.31 -15.76
CA ALA A 452 9.73 7.85 -14.71
C ALA A 452 10.48 7.19 -13.54
N HIS A 453 11.72 6.75 -13.77
CA HIS A 453 12.59 6.07 -12.81
C HIS A 453 13.94 6.79 -12.64
N PRO A 454 13.94 8.02 -12.10
CA PRO A 454 15.15 8.84 -12.00
C PRO A 454 16.15 8.37 -10.93
N SER A 455 15.74 7.53 -9.97
CA SER A 455 16.61 7.12 -8.85
C SER A 455 16.33 5.71 -8.38
N VAL A 456 16.70 4.74 -9.21
CA VAL A 456 16.63 3.30 -8.91
C VAL A 456 17.92 2.88 -8.18
N PRO A 457 17.87 1.99 -7.17
CA PRO A 457 19.07 1.51 -6.47
C PRO A 457 20.15 0.98 -7.42
N ASP A 458 21.38 1.40 -7.18
CA ASP A 458 22.59 0.95 -7.89
C ASP A 458 23.61 0.37 -6.91
N VAL A 459 23.10 -0.37 -5.92
CA VAL A 459 23.88 -1.17 -4.98
C VAL A 459 23.70 -2.65 -5.33
N PRO A 460 24.76 -3.47 -5.38
CA PRO A 460 24.70 -4.85 -5.85
C PRO A 460 23.60 -5.69 -5.20
N GLU A 461 23.37 -5.49 -3.90
CA GLU A 461 22.36 -6.19 -3.11
C GLU A 461 20.92 -5.90 -3.55
N LEU A 462 20.65 -4.74 -4.15
CA LEU A 462 19.30 -4.33 -4.55
C LEU A 462 19.07 -4.32 -6.07
N THR A 463 20.12 -4.31 -6.89
CA THR A 463 19.99 -4.13 -8.35
C THR A 463 19.09 -5.17 -9.05
N SER A 464 18.95 -6.37 -8.49
CA SER A 464 18.06 -7.43 -8.99
C SER A 464 16.74 -7.57 -8.21
N LEU A 465 16.57 -6.76 -7.16
CA LEU A 465 15.46 -6.87 -6.20
C LEU A 465 14.55 -5.64 -6.21
N VAL A 466 15.08 -4.47 -6.57
CA VAL A 466 14.38 -3.19 -6.50
C VAL A 466 14.63 -2.39 -7.78
N THR A 467 13.55 -2.16 -8.53
CA THR A 467 13.55 -1.42 -9.82
C THR A 467 12.74 -0.12 -9.75
N VAL A 468 12.12 0.17 -8.62
CA VAL A 468 11.36 1.40 -8.39
C VAL A 468 12.28 2.54 -7.94
N THR A 469 11.83 3.78 -8.15
CA THR A 469 12.47 4.97 -7.56
C THR A 469 12.35 4.92 -6.04
N VAL A 470 13.44 5.23 -5.32
CA VAL A 470 13.52 5.08 -3.86
C VAL A 470 13.73 6.38 -3.07
N GLN A 471 13.92 7.51 -3.75
CA GLN A 471 14.19 8.82 -3.12
C GLN A 471 13.15 9.19 -2.06
N ASP A 472 11.86 9.07 -2.39
CA ASP A 472 10.78 9.43 -1.47
C ASP A 472 10.76 8.51 -0.23
N TYR A 473 11.11 7.23 -0.38
CA TYR A 473 11.22 6.29 0.74
C TYR A 473 12.40 6.65 1.65
N ILE A 474 13.55 7.01 1.08
CA ILE A 474 14.73 7.45 1.84
C ILE A 474 14.41 8.74 2.60
N LYS A 475 13.74 9.71 1.95
CA LYS A 475 13.28 10.95 2.59
C LYS A 475 12.36 10.66 3.78
N CYS A 476 11.41 9.75 3.61
CA CYS A 476 10.50 9.37 4.70
C CYS A 476 11.23 8.61 5.84
N VAL A 477 12.28 7.82 5.56
CA VAL A 477 13.11 7.21 6.62
C VAL A 477 13.85 8.28 7.43
N GLU A 478 14.40 9.29 6.76
CA GLU A 478 15.05 10.43 7.44
C GLU A 478 14.06 11.21 8.31
N GLU A 479 12.88 11.49 7.76
CA GLU A 479 11.84 12.17 8.53
C GLU A 479 11.37 11.33 9.73
N ALA A 480 11.16 10.03 9.54
CA ALA A 480 10.83 9.12 10.61
C ALA A 480 11.90 9.17 11.71
N HIS A 481 13.18 9.19 11.35
CA HIS A 481 14.28 9.30 12.31
C HIS A 481 14.23 10.59 13.14
N HIS A 482 13.98 11.74 12.50
CA HIS A 482 13.84 13.03 13.18
C HIS A 482 12.63 13.07 14.12
N LYS A 483 11.54 12.40 13.76
CA LYS A 483 10.29 12.34 14.53
C LYS A 483 10.22 11.17 15.51
N ALA A 484 11.26 10.32 15.58
CA ALA A 484 11.21 9.10 16.36
C ALA A 484 11.19 9.40 17.88
N LYS A 485 10.27 8.74 18.59
CA LYS A 485 10.06 8.87 20.03
C LYS A 485 9.89 7.53 20.73
#